data_AF-A0A914F1Y7-F1
#
_entry.id   AF-A0A914F1Y7-F1
#
_cell.length_a   1.000
_cell.length_b   1.000
_cell.length_c   1.000
_cell.angle_alpha   90.00
_cell.angle_beta   90.00
_cell.angle_gamma   90.00
#
_symmetry.space_group_name_H-M   'P 1'
#
loop_
_entity.id
_entity.type
_entity.pdbx_description
1 polymer ?
#
loop_
_entity_poly.entity_id
_entity_poly.type
_entity_poly.pdbx_seq_one_letter_code
_entity_poly.pdbx_strand_id
1 'polypeptide(L)'
;MDQLQLKKSEVVAALSKAIRINPEVVKVPDLLNPVVEERIKTYPDDLDTVTCYIQMQSKTPSLSSVIEKYLSMFPEDKYLLEMQISSFLDAKQYVKAQQVCAKALELYPNSLEFLYLRGMCLCVDNKITEEAVSVFDKFLSAAPKDHEKVPACYYLKSRYFCVTKQTKRYLECFEAGLAAEKKQLPCFLPYIFPNKELLEKVFMHEKQKLEESKQIASGSSSTALSTSNSQSCLEFIKKNPQRKYLFCLHREVFASTAEKLAGGFTAVPLKECSEFKTLPKNWKSFKKITLKDMTSTVDKVYDGYILEAKIIDFAFMMAAIVTLIEDKNGDIQKLSIYNWPSKNSQVHDFTNAVKTFRPNIEIKIINPYMRMAVQTHSAIRVENPDFIKLG
;
A
#
# COMPACT_ATOMS: atom_id res chain seq x y z
N MET A 1 -25.18 -7.30 44.77
CA MET A 1 -24.18 -6.67 43.88
C MET A 1 -24.34 -5.17 44.05
N ASP A 2 -23.26 -4.43 44.33
CA ASP A 2 -23.31 -2.97 44.49
C ASP A 2 -23.75 -2.29 43.17
N GLN A 3 -24.45 -1.16 43.22
CA GLN A 3 -24.99 -0.48 42.03
C GLN A 3 -23.89 -0.11 41.02
N LEU A 4 -22.69 0.17 41.50
CA LEU A 4 -21.52 0.42 40.66
C LEU A 4 -21.05 -0.83 39.90
N GLN A 5 -21.09 -2.00 40.56
CA GLN A 5 -20.71 -3.28 39.94
C GLN A 5 -21.73 -3.71 38.87
N LEU A 6 -23.02 -3.43 39.09
CA LEU A 6 -24.06 -3.65 38.09
C LEU A 6 -23.81 -2.82 36.83
N LYS A 7 -23.52 -1.51 36.97
CA LYS A 7 -23.19 -0.63 35.85
C LYS A 7 -21.94 -1.07 35.10
N LYS A 8 -20.88 -1.49 35.81
CA LYS A 8 -19.66 -2.05 35.18
C LYS A 8 -19.99 -3.29 34.34
N SER A 9 -20.86 -4.17 34.84
CA SER A 9 -21.28 -5.38 34.13
C SER A 9 -22.06 -5.06 32.85
N GLU A 10 -22.98 -4.11 32.90
CA GLU A 10 -23.78 -3.71 31.74
C GLU A 10 -22.92 -3.12 30.61
N VAL A 11 -21.94 -2.30 30.97
CA VAL A 11 -21.01 -1.70 29.99
C VAL A 11 -20.14 -2.78 29.34
N VAL A 12 -19.61 -3.73 30.11
CA VAL A 12 -18.81 -4.84 29.57
C VAL A 12 -19.65 -5.75 28.67
N ALA A 13 -20.88 -6.07 29.07
CA ALA A 13 -21.79 -6.87 28.24
C ALA A 13 -22.15 -6.15 26.93
N ALA A 14 -22.40 -4.84 26.96
CA ALA A 14 -22.67 -4.06 25.75
C ALA A 14 -21.46 -4.02 24.81
N LEU A 15 -20.25 -3.85 25.37
CA LEU A 15 -19.01 -3.83 24.61
C LEU A 15 -18.68 -5.21 24.01
N SER A 16 -18.85 -6.28 24.79
CA SER A 16 -18.70 -7.67 24.33
C SER A 16 -19.58 -7.95 23.12
N LYS A 17 -20.86 -7.55 23.17
CA LYS A 17 -21.79 -7.69 22.04
C LYS A 17 -21.29 -6.95 20.80
N ALA A 18 -20.78 -5.73 20.95
CA ALA A 18 -20.24 -4.96 19.84
C ALA A 18 -18.98 -5.64 19.24
N ILE A 19 -18.06 -6.11 20.08
CA ILE A 19 -16.86 -6.85 19.66
C ILE A 19 -17.24 -8.12 18.89
N ARG A 20 -18.21 -8.90 19.39
CA ARG A 20 -18.68 -10.14 18.75
C ARG A 20 -19.39 -9.92 17.42
N ILE A 21 -19.86 -8.70 17.14
CA ILE A 21 -20.45 -8.32 15.84
C ILE A 21 -19.35 -7.92 14.85
N ASN A 22 -18.37 -7.13 15.30
CA ASN A 22 -17.26 -6.71 14.45
C ASN A 22 -15.95 -6.57 15.25
N PRO A 23 -15.17 -7.65 15.37
CA PRO A 23 -13.97 -7.67 16.21
C PRO A 23 -12.79 -6.91 15.59
N GLU A 24 -12.80 -6.67 14.27
CA GLU A 24 -11.76 -5.88 13.60
C GLU A 24 -11.92 -4.36 13.85
N VAL A 25 -13.16 -3.89 14.02
CA VAL A 25 -13.48 -2.47 14.16
C VAL A 25 -13.58 -2.02 15.62
N VAL A 26 -14.22 -2.84 16.48
CA VAL A 26 -14.53 -2.43 17.85
C VAL A 26 -13.34 -2.67 18.77
N LYS A 27 -12.78 -1.59 19.33
CA LYS A 27 -11.71 -1.64 20.33
C LYS A 27 -12.26 -1.41 21.72
N VAL A 28 -11.62 -2.01 22.72
CA VAL A 28 -11.88 -1.69 24.12
C VAL A 28 -11.30 -0.29 24.41
N PRO A 29 -12.11 0.69 24.84
CA PRO A 29 -11.61 2.00 25.23
C PRO A 29 -10.64 1.90 26.40
N ASP A 30 -9.55 2.67 26.38
CA ASP A 30 -8.51 2.61 27.43
C ASP A 30 -9.07 2.83 28.85
N LEU A 31 -10.10 3.68 28.97
CA LEU A 31 -10.79 3.93 30.24
C LEU A 31 -11.46 2.68 30.85
N LEU A 32 -11.81 1.70 30.01
CA LEU A 32 -12.43 0.44 30.44
C LEU A 32 -11.40 -0.66 30.74
N ASN A 33 -10.12 -0.48 30.42
CA ASN A 33 -9.09 -1.49 30.69
C ASN A 33 -9.03 -1.90 32.17
N PRO A 34 -8.99 -0.97 33.16
CA PRO A 34 -8.96 -1.37 34.57
C PRO A 34 -10.23 -2.11 35.00
N VAL A 35 -11.38 -1.79 34.41
CA VAL A 35 -12.66 -2.44 34.70
C VAL A 35 -12.65 -3.88 34.21
N VAL A 36 -12.15 -4.12 32.99
CA VAL A 36 -12.03 -5.47 32.43
C VAL A 36 -10.98 -6.29 33.19
N GLU A 37 -9.85 -5.69 33.57
CA GLU A 37 -8.78 -6.34 34.35
C GLU A 37 -9.20 -6.70 35.79
N GLU A 38 -9.99 -5.85 36.45
CA GLU A 38 -10.60 -6.16 37.75
C GLU A 38 -11.57 -7.34 37.58
N ARG A 39 -12.49 -7.23 36.61
CA ARG A 39 -13.54 -8.23 36.40
C ARG A 39 -13.00 -9.59 36.00
N ILE A 40 -11.99 -9.68 35.14
CA ILE A 40 -11.47 -10.99 34.70
C ILE A 40 -10.82 -11.77 35.86
N LYS A 41 -10.35 -11.07 36.91
CA LYS A 41 -9.85 -11.68 38.14
C LYS A 41 -10.98 -12.16 39.05
N THR A 42 -12.08 -11.40 39.12
CA THR A 42 -13.22 -11.71 39.98
C THR A 42 -14.18 -12.74 39.35
N TYR A 43 -14.37 -12.67 38.03
CA TYR A 43 -15.32 -13.47 37.25
C TYR A 43 -14.61 -14.04 36.00
N PRO A 44 -13.67 -14.98 36.16
CA PRO A 44 -12.89 -15.52 35.04
C PRO A 44 -13.72 -16.37 34.07
N ASP A 45 -14.93 -16.77 34.46
CA ASP A 45 -15.92 -17.51 33.68
C ASP A 45 -17.01 -16.61 33.06
N ASP A 46 -16.92 -15.29 33.24
CA ASP A 46 -17.82 -14.35 32.56
C ASP A 46 -17.36 -14.14 31.10
N LEU A 47 -18.04 -14.81 30.18
CA LEU A 47 -17.72 -14.82 28.75
C LEU A 47 -17.67 -13.40 28.14
N ASP A 48 -18.50 -12.47 28.62
CA ASP A 48 -18.46 -11.07 28.14
C ASP A 48 -17.17 -10.36 28.56
N THR A 49 -16.73 -10.59 29.80
CA THR A 49 -15.45 -10.09 30.30
C THR A 49 -14.28 -10.74 29.56
N VAL A 50 -14.35 -12.05 29.29
CA VAL A 50 -13.35 -12.79 28.50
C VAL A 50 -13.20 -12.22 27.10
N THR A 51 -14.32 -11.94 26.41
CA THR A 51 -14.32 -11.32 25.08
C THR A 51 -13.61 -9.97 25.09
N CYS A 52 -13.96 -9.09 26.03
CA CYS A 52 -13.29 -7.78 26.14
C CYS A 52 -11.80 -7.95 26.46
N TYR A 53 -11.46 -8.89 27.34
CA TYR A 53 -10.07 -9.16 27.73
C TYR A 53 -9.22 -9.66 26.55
N ILE A 54 -9.72 -10.60 25.75
CA ILE A 54 -9.02 -11.09 24.55
C ILE A 54 -8.80 -9.96 23.56
N GLN A 55 -9.79 -9.09 23.36
CA GLN A 55 -9.66 -7.93 22.48
C GLN A 55 -8.58 -6.95 22.96
N MET A 56 -8.48 -6.71 24.27
CA MET A 56 -7.38 -5.93 24.86
C MET A 56 -6.01 -6.58 24.62
N GLN A 57 -5.94 -7.91 24.62
CA GLN A 57 -4.71 -8.67 24.42
C GLN A 57 -4.35 -8.89 22.94
N SER A 58 -5.14 -8.39 21.99
CA SER A 58 -4.98 -8.64 20.53
C SER A 58 -3.59 -8.32 19.96
N LYS A 59 -2.79 -7.48 20.64
CA LYS A 59 -1.44 -7.09 20.23
C LYS A 59 -0.32 -7.67 21.09
N THR A 60 -0.62 -8.59 22.00
CA THR A 60 0.37 -9.15 22.92
C THR A 60 0.85 -10.52 22.45
N PRO A 61 2.15 -10.86 22.63
CA PRO A 61 2.67 -12.20 22.31
C PRO A 61 1.97 -13.34 23.07
N SER A 62 1.31 -13.02 24.19
CA SER A 62 0.55 -13.96 25.02
C SER A 62 -0.87 -14.25 24.51
N LEU A 63 -1.34 -13.63 23.42
CA LEU A 63 -2.72 -13.79 22.95
C LEU A 63 -3.10 -15.27 22.75
N SER A 64 -2.23 -16.07 22.13
CA SER A 64 -2.52 -17.47 21.85
C SER A 64 -2.73 -18.30 23.11
N SER A 65 -1.90 -18.11 24.14
CA SER A 65 -2.06 -18.85 25.41
C SER A 65 -3.29 -18.40 26.19
N VAL A 66 -3.66 -17.12 26.09
CA VAL A 66 -4.91 -16.59 26.66
C VAL A 66 -6.12 -17.22 25.98
N ILE A 67 -6.13 -17.27 24.63
CA ILE A 67 -7.22 -17.89 23.88
C ILE A 67 -7.33 -19.39 24.18
N GLU A 68 -6.20 -20.12 24.22
CA GLU A 68 -6.17 -21.55 24.57
C GLU A 68 -6.75 -21.82 25.96
N LYS A 69 -6.38 -20.99 26.95
CA LYS A 69 -6.96 -21.07 28.30
C LYS A 69 -8.48 -20.96 28.27
N TYR A 70 -9.02 -19.95 27.59
CA TYR A 70 -10.47 -19.71 27.61
C TYR A 70 -11.26 -20.65 26.69
N LEU A 71 -10.68 -21.16 25.61
CA LEU A 71 -11.27 -22.25 24.83
C LEU A 71 -11.40 -23.54 25.64
N SER A 72 -10.53 -23.78 26.63
CA SER A 72 -10.71 -24.94 27.52
C SER A 72 -11.98 -24.83 28.39
N MET A 73 -12.44 -23.61 28.66
CA MET A 73 -13.66 -23.31 29.43
C MET A 73 -14.89 -23.19 28.52
N PHE A 74 -14.72 -22.63 27.32
CA PHE A 74 -15.77 -22.39 26.33
C PHE A 74 -15.38 -22.99 24.97
N PRO A 75 -15.33 -24.33 24.84
CA PRO A 75 -14.75 -25.01 23.67
C PRO A 75 -15.50 -24.78 22.36
N GLU A 76 -16.77 -24.42 22.44
CA GLU A 76 -17.65 -24.20 21.29
C GLU A 76 -17.91 -22.71 21.03
N ASP A 77 -17.33 -21.79 21.82
CA ASP A 77 -17.59 -20.36 21.62
C ASP A 77 -17.05 -19.89 20.26
N LYS A 78 -17.97 -19.39 19.44
CA LYS A 78 -17.69 -18.97 18.07
C LYS A 78 -16.59 -17.90 17.99
N TYR A 79 -16.64 -16.89 18.86
CA TYR A 79 -15.68 -15.78 18.85
C TYR A 79 -14.29 -16.26 19.25
N LEU A 80 -14.17 -17.12 20.27
CA LEU A 80 -12.89 -17.67 20.69
C LEU A 80 -12.24 -18.54 19.60
N LEU A 81 -13.03 -19.37 18.91
CA LEU A 81 -12.56 -20.17 17.78
C LEU A 81 -12.05 -19.28 16.64
N GLU A 82 -12.80 -18.23 16.30
CA GLU A 82 -12.42 -17.23 15.29
C GLU A 82 -11.09 -16.54 15.63
N MET A 83 -10.95 -16.08 16.87
CA MET A 83 -9.71 -15.45 17.36
C MET A 83 -8.53 -16.42 17.34
N GLN A 84 -8.74 -17.70 17.68
CA GLN A 84 -7.68 -18.71 17.64
C GLN A 84 -7.19 -18.96 16.21
N ILE A 85 -8.11 -19.11 15.26
CA ILE A 85 -7.79 -19.30 13.85
C ILE A 85 -7.00 -18.10 13.32
N SER A 86 -7.49 -16.89 13.59
CA SER A 86 -6.85 -15.63 13.16
C SER A 86 -5.44 -15.48 13.75
N SER A 87 -5.27 -15.77 15.05
CA SER A 87 -3.96 -15.78 15.70
C SER A 87 -2.98 -16.76 15.05
N PHE A 88 -3.43 -17.97 14.70
CA PHE A 88 -2.59 -18.93 13.97
C PHE A 88 -2.27 -18.47 12.54
N LEU A 89 -3.18 -17.80 11.85
CA LEU A 89 -2.92 -17.22 10.53
C LEU A 89 -1.86 -16.12 10.60
N ASP A 90 -1.97 -15.20 11.56
CA ASP A 90 -0.99 -14.13 11.78
C ASP A 90 0.39 -14.67 12.13
N ALA A 91 0.44 -15.73 12.94
CA ALA A 91 1.65 -16.47 13.26
C ALA A 91 2.14 -17.40 12.14
N LYS A 92 1.47 -17.43 10.98
CA LYS A 92 1.74 -18.32 9.83
C LYS A 92 1.74 -19.82 10.18
N GLN A 93 1.01 -20.21 11.22
CA GLN A 93 0.82 -21.59 11.66
C GLN A 93 -0.37 -22.23 10.93
N TYR A 94 -0.32 -22.27 9.59
CA TYR A 94 -1.46 -22.64 8.75
C TYR A 94 -2.06 -24.02 9.06
N VAL A 95 -1.23 -25.02 9.41
CA VAL A 95 -1.71 -26.37 9.75
C VAL A 95 -2.59 -26.34 11.00
N LYS A 96 -2.18 -25.61 12.05
CA LYS A 96 -2.99 -25.47 13.26
C LYS A 96 -4.26 -24.68 12.98
N ALA A 97 -4.16 -23.61 12.19
CA ALA A 97 -5.32 -22.83 11.76
C ALA A 97 -6.35 -23.71 11.02
N GLN A 98 -5.90 -24.57 10.11
CA GLN A 98 -6.77 -25.53 9.40
C GLN A 98 -7.44 -26.53 10.36
N GLN A 99 -6.73 -27.06 11.35
CA GLN A 99 -7.29 -28.00 12.32
C GLN A 99 -8.39 -27.37 13.17
N VAL A 100 -8.16 -26.15 13.70
CA VAL A 100 -9.17 -25.43 14.47
C VAL A 100 -10.36 -25.04 13.58
N CYS A 101 -10.09 -24.54 12.38
CA CYS A 101 -11.13 -24.14 11.43
C CYS A 101 -12.01 -25.33 10.98
N ALA A 102 -11.44 -26.53 10.84
CA ALA A 102 -12.20 -27.73 10.54
C ALA A 102 -13.22 -28.04 11.66
N LYS A 103 -12.77 -28.03 12.93
CA LYS A 103 -13.65 -28.19 14.10
C LYS A 103 -14.72 -27.10 14.18
N ALA A 104 -14.34 -25.85 13.90
CA ALA A 104 -15.27 -24.73 13.90
C ALA A 104 -16.37 -24.90 12.82
N LEU A 105 -16.03 -25.44 11.65
CA LEU A 105 -17.00 -25.76 10.60
C LEU A 105 -17.84 -27.01 10.89
N GLU A 106 -17.36 -27.96 11.71
CA GLU A 106 -18.21 -29.06 12.20
C GLU A 106 -19.32 -28.53 13.11
N LEU A 107 -19.00 -27.58 13.99
CA LEU A 107 -19.95 -26.93 14.89
C LEU A 107 -20.87 -25.93 14.16
N TYR A 108 -20.31 -25.18 13.20
CA TYR A 108 -20.98 -24.07 12.53
C TYR A 108 -20.82 -24.16 11.00
N PRO A 109 -21.46 -25.14 10.33
CA PRO A 109 -21.20 -25.50 8.92
C PRO A 109 -21.49 -24.40 7.91
N ASN A 110 -22.42 -23.49 8.23
CA ASN A 110 -22.83 -22.38 7.35
C ASN A 110 -22.30 -21.02 7.82
N SER A 111 -21.34 -21.00 8.76
CA SER A 111 -20.75 -19.74 9.22
C SER A 111 -19.94 -19.09 8.10
N LEU A 112 -20.42 -17.95 7.58
CA LEU A 112 -19.71 -17.16 6.58
C LEU A 112 -18.29 -16.82 7.04
N GLU A 113 -18.11 -16.51 8.32
CA GLU A 113 -16.81 -16.19 8.91
C GLU A 113 -15.84 -17.38 8.83
N PHE A 114 -16.30 -18.58 9.21
CA PHE A 114 -15.45 -19.77 9.13
C PHE A 114 -15.23 -20.25 7.70
N LEU A 115 -16.17 -20.02 6.78
CA LEU A 115 -15.95 -20.25 5.35
C LEU A 115 -14.86 -19.33 4.81
N TYR A 116 -14.89 -18.04 5.15
CA TYR A 116 -13.84 -17.10 4.77
C TYR A 116 -12.48 -17.51 5.37
N LEU A 117 -12.42 -17.75 6.68
CA LEU A 117 -11.21 -18.18 7.37
C LEU A 117 -10.67 -19.51 6.83
N ARG A 118 -11.54 -20.47 6.45
CA ARG A 118 -11.11 -21.73 5.81
C ARG A 118 -10.38 -21.47 4.50
N GLY A 119 -10.87 -20.53 3.69
CA GLY A 119 -10.21 -20.10 2.47
C GLY A 119 -8.84 -19.45 2.75
N MET A 120 -8.76 -18.63 3.81
CA MET A 120 -7.51 -18.02 4.26
C MET A 120 -6.49 -19.05 4.80
N CYS A 121 -6.94 -20.05 5.55
CA CYS A 121 -6.13 -21.17 6.03
C CYS A 121 -5.51 -22.01 4.91
N LEU A 122 -6.15 -22.03 3.74
CA LEU A 122 -5.63 -22.67 2.52
C LEU A 122 -4.66 -21.78 1.73
N CYS A 123 -4.53 -20.51 2.10
CA CYS A 123 -3.62 -19.57 1.45
C CYS A 123 -2.21 -19.59 2.10
N VAL A 124 -1.47 -20.67 1.92
CA VAL A 124 -0.14 -20.87 2.53
C VAL A 124 0.90 -19.98 1.86
N ASP A 125 1.62 -19.17 2.64
CA ASP A 125 2.68 -18.26 2.18
C ASP A 125 2.27 -17.40 0.98
N ASN A 126 1.06 -16.83 1.07
CA ASN A 126 0.41 -16.04 0.02
C ASN A 126 0.12 -16.79 -1.30
N LYS A 127 0.27 -18.11 -1.33
CA LYS A 127 -0.13 -18.95 -2.47
C LYS A 127 -1.55 -19.42 -2.27
N ILE A 128 -2.39 -19.18 -3.26
CA ILE A 128 -3.80 -19.58 -3.24
C ILE A 128 -3.91 -20.94 -3.92
N THR A 129 -4.59 -21.89 -3.28
CA THR A 129 -4.87 -23.21 -3.84
C THR A 129 -6.21 -23.21 -4.59
N GLU A 130 -6.42 -24.21 -5.45
CA GLU A 130 -7.72 -24.41 -6.08
C GLU A 130 -8.83 -24.71 -5.05
N GLU A 131 -8.48 -25.43 -3.98
CA GLU A 131 -9.38 -25.69 -2.85
C GLU A 131 -9.81 -24.38 -2.17
N ALA A 132 -8.89 -23.42 -1.99
CA ALA A 132 -9.22 -22.10 -1.44
C ALA A 132 -10.24 -21.37 -2.33
N VAL A 133 -10.05 -21.43 -3.65
CA VAL A 133 -11.00 -20.86 -4.62
C VAL A 133 -12.38 -21.49 -4.49
N SER A 134 -12.47 -22.82 -4.36
CA SER A 134 -13.75 -23.52 -4.14
C SER A 134 -14.43 -23.10 -2.84
N VAL A 135 -13.65 -22.90 -1.77
CA VAL A 135 -14.18 -22.38 -0.49
C VAL A 135 -14.67 -20.95 -0.63
N PHE A 136 -13.94 -20.07 -1.33
CA PHE A 136 -14.40 -18.71 -1.61
C PHE A 136 -15.65 -18.69 -2.49
N ASP A 137 -15.82 -19.63 -3.42
CA ASP A 137 -17.06 -19.77 -4.20
C ASP A 137 -18.26 -20.14 -3.32
N LYS A 138 -18.07 -21.05 -2.35
CA LYS A 138 -19.11 -21.37 -1.35
C LYS A 138 -19.47 -20.15 -0.51
N PHE A 139 -18.47 -19.41 -0.03
CA PHE A 139 -18.70 -18.15 0.69
C PHE A 139 -19.49 -17.15 -0.16
N LEU A 140 -19.05 -16.88 -1.39
CA LEU A 140 -19.67 -15.90 -2.30
C LEU A 140 -21.11 -16.28 -2.67
N SER A 141 -21.44 -17.57 -2.69
CA SER A 141 -22.79 -18.05 -2.98
C SER A 141 -23.76 -17.88 -1.80
N ALA A 142 -23.25 -17.83 -0.57
CA ALA A 142 -24.04 -17.70 0.65
C ALA A 142 -24.05 -16.27 1.22
N ALA A 143 -23.01 -15.48 0.95
CA ALA A 143 -22.84 -14.15 1.53
C ALA A 143 -23.81 -13.11 0.92
N PRO A 144 -24.36 -12.19 1.74
CA PRO A 144 -25.01 -10.97 1.25
C PRO A 144 -24.07 -10.17 0.33
N LYS A 145 -24.63 -9.51 -0.69
CA LYS A 145 -23.84 -8.80 -1.72
C LYS A 145 -22.99 -7.64 -1.16
N ASP A 146 -23.38 -7.10 -0.02
CA ASP A 146 -22.78 -5.99 0.72
C ASP A 146 -21.88 -6.46 1.88
N HIS A 147 -21.69 -7.76 2.06
CA HIS A 147 -20.84 -8.31 3.11
C HIS A 147 -19.37 -7.88 2.90
N GLU A 148 -18.68 -7.51 3.98
CA GLU A 148 -17.34 -6.89 3.94
C GLU A 148 -16.24 -7.72 3.25
N LYS A 149 -16.26 -9.05 3.42
CA LYS A 149 -15.29 -9.95 2.78
C LYS A 149 -15.59 -10.31 1.31
N VAL A 150 -16.73 -9.90 0.73
CA VAL A 150 -17.10 -10.24 -0.66
C VAL A 150 -16.09 -9.71 -1.69
N PRO A 151 -15.66 -8.43 -1.66
CA PRO A 151 -14.66 -7.96 -2.60
C PRO A 151 -13.30 -8.69 -2.44
N ALA A 152 -12.88 -8.98 -1.20
CA ALA A 152 -11.65 -9.74 -0.92
C ALA A 152 -11.69 -11.13 -1.56
N CYS A 153 -12.80 -11.88 -1.44
CA CYS A 153 -12.94 -13.19 -2.06
C CYS A 153 -12.78 -13.13 -3.59
N TYR A 154 -13.34 -12.12 -4.24
CA TYR A 154 -13.14 -11.89 -5.67
C TYR A 154 -11.68 -11.58 -6.02
N TYR A 155 -11.00 -10.73 -5.25
CA TYR A 155 -9.59 -10.41 -5.49
C TYR A 155 -8.65 -11.58 -5.22
N LEU A 156 -8.92 -12.41 -4.22
CA LEU A 156 -8.16 -13.64 -3.94
C LEU A 156 -8.33 -14.62 -5.11
N LYS A 157 -9.56 -14.86 -5.56
CA LYS A 157 -9.80 -15.68 -6.76
C LYS A 157 -9.12 -15.11 -8.00
N SER A 158 -9.19 -13.80 -8.19
CA SER A 158 -8.49 -13.10 -9.28
C SER A 158 -6.98 -13.37 -9.21
N ARG A 159 -6.34 -13.21 -8.04
CA ARG A 159 -4.91 -13.53 -7.84
C ARG A 159 -4.58 -14.97 -8.23
N TYR A 160 -5.41 -15.94 -7.85
CA TYR A 160 -5.24 -17.33 -8.27
C TYR A 160 -5.26 -17.49 -9.80
N PHE A 161 -6.26 -16.93 -10.47
CA PHE A 161 -6.38 -17.02 -11.93
C PHE A 161 -5.28 -16.26 -12.66
N CYS A 162 -4.78 -15.17 -12.08
CA CYS A 162 -3.61 -14.46 -12.59
C CYS A 162 -2.36 -15.36 -12.58
N VAL A 163 -2.07 -16.00 -11.45
CA VAL A 163 -0.87 -16.86 -11.30
C VAL A 163 -0.98 -18.13 -12.15
N THR A 164 -2.19 -18.70 -12.28
CA THR A 164 -2.45 -19.88 -13.13
C THR A 164 -2.68 -19.54 -14.61
N LYS A 165 -2.49 -18.26 -14.99
CA LYS A 165 -2.61 -17.76 -16.39
C LYS A 165 -3.98 -18.01 -17.03
N GLN A 166 -5.05 -18.07 -16.23
CA GLN A 166 -6.42 -18.15 -16.70
C GLN A 166 -6.99 -16.74 -16.92
N THR A 167 -6.50 -16.03 -17.93
CA THR A 167 -6.76 -14.58 -18.15
C THR A 167 -8.24 -14.21 -18.12
N LYS A 168 -9.12 -14.98 -18.77
CA LYS A 168 -10.56 -14.68 -18.79
C LYS A 168 -11.16 -14.67 -17.38
N ARG A 169 -10.93 -15.73 -16.60
CA ARG A 169 -11.43 -15.86 -15.22
C ARG A 169 -10.81 -14.84 -14.26
N TYR A 170 -9.54 -14.50 -14.50
CA TYR A 170 -8.84 -13.44 -13.80
C TYR A 170 -9.55 -12.09 -13.94
N LEU A 171 -9.84 -11.69 -15.19
CA LEU A 171 -10.53 -10.43 -15.50
C LEU A 171 -11.95 -10.41 -14.92
N GLU A 172 -12.71 -11.50 -15.11
CA GLU A 172 -14.07 -11.65 -14.57
C GLU A 172 -14.10 -11.50 -13.04
N CYS A 173 -13.18 -12.16 -12.33
CA CYS A 173 -13.11 -12.04 -10.88
C CYS A 173 -12.66 -10.64 -10.43
N PHE A 174 -11.71 -10.02 -11.13
CA PHE A 174 -11.25 -8.67 -10.78
C PHE A 174 -12.37 -7.62 -10.93
N GLU A 175 -13.10 -7.67 -12.05
CA GLU A 175 -14.25 -6.79 -12.29
C GLU A 175 -15.37 -7.04 -11.28
N ALA A 176 -15.64 -8.30 -10.93
CA ALA A 176 -16.60 -8.64 -9.89
C ALA A 176 -16.20 -8.07 -8.52
N GLY A 177 -14.90 -8.08 -8.19
CA GLY A 177 -14.37 -7.41 -6.99
C GLY A 177 -14.65 -5.91 -7.00
N LEU A 178 -14.30 -5.20 -8.09
CA LEU A 178 -14.58 -3.77 -8.24
C LEU A 178 -16.09 -3.45 -8.16
N ALA A 179 -16.94 -4.32 -8.72
CA ALA A 179 -18.39 -4.15 -8.65
C ALA A 179 -18.93 -4.42 -7.24
N ALA A 180 -18.32 -5.32 -6.48
CA ALA A 180 -18.68 -5.61 -5.11
C ALA A 180 -18.31 -4.47 -4.15
N GLU A 181 -17.18 -3.80 -4.36
CA GLU A 181 -16.81 -2.61 -3.57
C GLU A 181 -17.88 -1.52 -3.62
N LYS A 182 -18.46 -1.28 -4.79
CA LYS A 182 -19.54 -0.29 -4.98
C LYS A 182 -20.83 -0.64 -4.24
N LYS A 183 -20.97 -1.88 -3.77
CA LYS A 183 -22.13 -2.37 -3.02
C LYS A 183 -21.88 -2.42 -1.52
N GLN A 184 -20.68 -2.07 -1.06
CA GLN A 184 -20.33 -2.06 0.36
C GLN A 184 -21.09 -0.97 1.11
N LEU A 185 -21.36 -1.24 2.39
CA LEU A 185 -21.90 -0.23 3.30
C LEU A 185 -20.89 0.93 3.46
N PRO A 186 -21.36 2.17 3.69
CA PRO A 186 -20.47 3.33 3.82
C PRO A 186 -19.38 3.19 4.89
N CYS A 187 -19.63 2.45 5.98
CA CYS A 187 -18.65 2.21 7.05
C CYS A 187 -17.47 1.33 6.64
N PHE A 188 -17.57 0.61 5.52
CA PHE A 188 -16.50 -0.20 4.94
C PHE A 188 -15.77 0.51 3.78
N LEU A 189 -16.08 1.79 3.53
CA LEU A 189 -15.48 2.59 2.46
C LEU A 189 -14.51 3.66 3.01
N PRO A 190 -13.38 3.92 2.31
CA PRO A 190 -12.93 3.28 1.08
C PRO A 190 -12.48 1.84 1.32
N TYR A 191 -12.78 0.94 0.38
CA TYR A 191 -12.37 -0.45 0.49
C TYR A 191 -10.87 -0.60 0.27
N ILE A 192 -10.18 -1.20 1.22
CA ILE A 192 -8.72 -1.42 1.18
C ILE A 192 -8.45 -2.92 1.04
N PHE A 193 -7.76 -3.31 -0.02
CA PHE A 193 -7.29 -4.67 -0.22
C PHE A 193 -5.78 -4.69 -0.49
N PRO A 194 -4.99 -5.47 0.28
CA PRO A 194 -3.55 -5.56 0.09
C PRO A 194 -3.20 -5.99 -1.34
N ASN A 195 -2.28 -5.26 -1.98
CA ASN A 195 -1.81 -5.53 -3.35
C ASN A 195 -2.88 -5.39 -4.45
N LYS A 196 -4.02 -4.75 -4.18
CA LYS A 196 -5.05 -4.48 -5.21
C LYS A 196 -4.49 -3.70 -6.40
N GLU A 197 -3.63 -2.71 -6.15
CA GLU A 197 -3.01 -1.90 -7.21
C GLU A 197 -2.15 -2.74 -8.17
N LEU A 198 -1.49 -3.78 -7.68
CA LEU A 198 -0.70 -4.68 -8.52
C LEU A 198 -1.62 -5.50 -9.42
N LEU A 199 -2.71 -6.03 -8.86
CA LEU A 199 -3.73 -6.72 -9.64
C LEU A 199 -4.35 -5.75 -10.67
N GLU A 200 -4.67 -4.52 -10.29
CA GLU A 200 -5.22 -3.51 -11.20
C GLU A 200 -4.27 -3.22 -12.38
N LYS A 201 -2.96 -3.12 -12.12
CA LYS A 201 -1.95 -2.95 -13.18
C LYS A 201 -1.97 -4.10 -14.18
N VAL A 202 -2.07 -5.35 -13.71
CA VAL A 202 -2.17 -6.55 -14.58
C VAL A 202 -3.52 -6.56 -15.31
N PHE A 203 -4.60 -6.16 -14.64
CA PHE A 203 -5.94 -6.12 -15.19
C PHE A 203 -6.03 -5.20 -16.40
N MET A 204 -5.52 -3.97 -16.24
CA MET A 204 -5.51 -2.98 -17.33
C MET A 204 -4.74 -3.47 -18.56
N HIS A 205 -3.60 -4.15 -18.34
CA HIS A 205 -2.79 -4.70 -19.43
C HIS A 205 -3.48 -5.88 -20.15
N GLU A 206 -4.01 -6.84 -19.40
CA GLU A 206 -4.68 -8.01 -19.98
C GLU A 206 -5.99 -7.64 -20.68
N LYS A 207 -6.73 -6.66 -20.13
CA LYS A 207 -7.95 -6.13 -20.75
C LYS A 207 -7.65 -5.43 -22.07
N GLN A 208 -6.60 -4.59 -22.11
CA GLN A 208 -6.18 -3.94 -23.34
C GLN A 208 -5.79 -4.95 -24.43
N LYS A 209 -4.98 -5.97 -24.09
CA LYS A 209 -4.62 -7.04 -25.04
C LYS A 209 -5.85 -7.77 -25.58
N LEU A 210 -6.83 -8.03 -24.71
CA LEU A 210 -8.05 -8.71 -25.12
C LEU A 210 -8.90 -7.83 -26.06
N GLU A 211 -8.99 -6.53 -25.80
CA GLU A 211 -9.69 -5.56 -26.67
C GLU A 211 -9.00 -5.41 -28.03
N GLU A 212 -7.67 -5.33 -28.06
CA GLU A 212 -6.87 -5.31 -29.29
C GLU A 212 -7.07 -6.60 -30.11
N SER A 213 -7.08 -7.76 -29.46
CA SER A 213 -7.33 -9.04 -30.15
C SER A 213 -8.75 -9.13 -30.75
N LYS A 214 -9.75 -8.53 -30.10
CA LYS A 214 -11.14 -8.46 -30.60
C LYS A 214 -11.28 -7.49 -31.78
N GLN A 215 -10.56 -6.37 -31.79
CA GLN A 215 -10.54 -5.43 -32.91
C GLN A 215 -9.90 -6.04 -34.16
N ILE A 216 -8.83 -6.81 -33.98
CA ILE A 216 -8.18 -7.55 -35.07
C ILE A 216 -9.12 -8.66 -35.61
N ALA A 217 -9.84 -9.35 -34.72
CA ALA A 217 -10.76 -10.43 -35.11
C ALA A 217 -12.08 -9.95 -35.75
N SER A 218 -12.48 -8.69 -35.56
CA SER A 218 -13.74 -8.14 -36.08
C SER A 218 -13.62 -7.40 -37.42
N GLY A 219 -12.43 -7.31 -38.00
CA GLY A 219 -12.24 -6.77 -39.37
C GLY A 219 -12.65 -5.31 -39.57
N SER A 220 -12.93 -4.55 -38.50
CA SER A 220 -13.34 -3.16 -38.60
C SER A 220 -12.13 -2.24 -38.67
N SER A 221 -11.65 -2.00 -39.89
CA SER A 221 -10.94 -0.76 -40.21
C SER A 221 -11.97 0.37 -40.20
N SER A 222 -11.89 1.33 -39.27
CA SER A 222 -12.12 2.74 -39.63
C SER A 222 -11.74 3.73 -38.50
N THR A 223 -10.94 4.70 -38.93
CA THR A 223 -11.00 6.15 -38.67
C THR A 223 -11.13 6.68 -37.25
N ALA A 224 -10.10 7.45 -36.90
CA ALA A 224 -10.06 8.46 -35.86
C ALA A 224 -11.30 9.36 -35.85
N LEU A 225 -11.86 9.57 -34.66
CA LEU A 225 -12.51 10.83 -34.32
C LEU A 225 -12.26 11.20 -32.85
N SER A 226 -11.94 12.47 -32.67
CA SER A 226 -11.45 13.16 -31.49
C SER A 226 -12.50 13.36 -30.39
N THR A 227 -12.09 13.19 -29.14
CA THR A 227 -12.58 14.02 -28.02
C THR A 227 -11.43 14.43 -27.13
N SER A 228 -11.33 15.74 -26.94
CA SER A 228 -10.21 16.52 -26.44
C SER A 228 -10.05 16.47 -24.91
N ASN A 229 -8.78 16.54 -24.50
CA ASN A 229 -8.23 17.03 -23.23
C ASN A 229 -8.02 16.08 -22.03
N SER A 230 -8.36 14.80 -22.11
CA SER A 230 -7.86 13.77 -21.16
C SER A 230 -7.08 12.63 -21.86
N GLN A 231 -7.21 12.52 -23.18
CA GLN A 231 -6.56 11.51 -24.02
C GLN A 231 -5.04 11.70 -24.14
N SER A 232 -4.54 12.95 -24.16
CA SER A 232 -3.12 13.21 -24.47
C SER A 232 -2.17 12.72 -23.37
N CYS A 233 -2.59 12.75 -22.10
CA CYS A 233 -1.78 12.31 -20.98
C CYS A 233 -1.70 10.77 -20.92
N LEU A 234 -2.82 10.08 -21.23
CA LEU A 234 -2.89 8.61 -21.23
C LEU A 234 -2.22 7.99 -22.46
N GLU A 235 -2.29 8.63 -23.63
CA GLU A 235 -1.55 8.19 -24.83
C GLU A 235 -0.03 8.41 -24.69
N PHE A 236 0.41 9.46 -24.00
CA PHE A 236 1.82 9.72 -23.72
C PHE A 236 2.42 8.72 -22.70
N ILE A 237 1.64 8.32 -21.70
CA ILE A 237 2.03 7.33 -20.68
C ILE A 237 2.05 5.90 -21.25
N LYS A 238 1.15 5.55 -22.18
CA LYS A 238 1.12 4.23 -22.84
C LYS A 238 2.38 3.92 -23.68
N LYS A 239 3.11 4.94 -24.16
CA LYS A 239 4.28 4.78 -25.04
C LYS A 239 5.62 4.62 -24.31
N ASN A 240 5.69 4.79 -22.98
CA ASN A 240 6.97 4.90 -22.25
C ASN A 240 6.99 4.10 -20.92
N PRO A 241 7.33 2.80 -20.94
CA PRO A 241 7.34 1.94 -19.73
C PRO A 241 8.32 2.44 -18.65
N GLN A 242 9.47 3.01 -19.03
CA GLN A 242 10.42 3.62 -18.07
C GLN A 242 9.84 4.84 -17.35
N ARG A 243 9.08 5.68 -18.05
CA ARG A 243 8.35 6.82 -17.45
C ARG A 243 7.39 6.32 -16.38
N LYS A 244 6.53 5.34 -16.69
CA LYS A 244 5.59 4.75 -15.71
C LYS A 244 6.31 4.17 -14.49
N TYR A 245 7.43 3.49 -14.71
CA TYR A 245 8.24 2.91 -13.64
C TYR A 245 8.79 3.97 -12.67
N LEU A 246 9.42 5.03 -13.19
CA LEU A 246 9.99 6.10 -12.37
C LEU A 246 8.92 6.85 -11.55
N PHE A 247 7.73 7.08 -12.12
CA PHE A 247 6.60 7.65 -11.38
C PHE A 247 6.14 6.74 -10.23
N CYS A 248 6.02 5.43 -10.46
CA CYS A 248 5.64 4.49 -9.40
C CYS A 248 6.69 4.46 -8.29
N LEU A 249 7.97 4.30 -8.64
CA LEU A 249 9.06 4.25 -7.67
C LEU A 249 9.15 5.53 -6.85
N HIS A 250 8.99 6.70 -7.48
CA HIS A 250 9.01 7.99 -6.78
C HIS A 250 7.89 8.11 -5.73
N ARG A 251 6.68 7.66 -6.08
CA ARG A 251 5.51 7.69 -5.20
C ARG A 251 5.55 6.66 -4.08
N GLU A 252 6.09 5.47 -4.36
CA GLU A 252 6.33 4.43 -3.34
C GLU A 252 7.35 4.90 -2.30
N VAL A 253 8.46 5.54 -2.73
CA VAL A 253 9.46 6.11 -1.81
C VAL A 253 8.85 7.23 -0.97
N PHE A 254 8.00 8.08 -1.55
CA PHE A 254 7.26 9.10 -0.80
C PHE A 254 6.35 8.48 0.26
N ALA A 255 5.52 7.50 -0.10
CA ALA A 255 4.61 6.83 0.82
C ALA A 255 5.36 6.17 1.99
N SER A 256 6.43 5.43 1.69
CA SER A 256 7.27 4.81 2.72
C SER A 256 7.97 5.83 3.62
N THR A 257 8.33 7.00 3.08
CA THR A 257 8.94 8.09 3.85
C THR A 257 7.92 8.80 4.74
N ALA A 258 6.70 9.02 4.25
CA ALA A 258 5.61 9.59 5.03
C ALA A 258 5.25 8.70 6.23
N GLU A 259 5.22 7.38 6.04
CA GLU A 259 5.05 6.40 7.12
C GLU A 259 6.19 6.43 8.15
N LYS A 260 7.45 6.57 7.70
CA LYS A 260 8.63 6.64 8.59
C LYS A 260 8.72 7.96 9.35
N LEU A 261 8.32 9.07 8.75
CA LEU A 261 8.27 10.38 9.41
C LEU A 261 7.19 10.44 10.51
N ALA A 262 6.08 9.72 10.33
CA ALA A 262 5.07 9.55 11.38
C ALA A 262 5.57 8.72 12.60
N GLY A 263 6.67 7.97 12.44
CA GLY A 263 7.30 7.13 13.47
C GLY A 263 8.50 7.74 14.18
N GLY A 264 8.85 9.02 13.95
CA GLY A 264 9.93 9.71 14.67
C GLY A 264 11.35 9.29 14.25
N PHE A 265 11.78 9.67 13.05
CA PHE A 265 13.15 9.42 12.57
C PHE A 265 14.05 10.66 12.78
N THR A 266 15.21 10.48 13.41
CA THR A 266 16.26 11.51 13.51
C THR A 266 17.15 11.48 12.27
N ALA A 267 17.32 12.62 11.61
CA ALA A 267 18.20 12.77 10.45
C ALA A 267 19.65 12.41 10.80
N VAL A 268 20.26 11.53 10.01
CA VAL A 268 21.69 11.23 10.10
C VAL A 268 22.47 12.36 9.42
N PRO A 269 23.47 12.99 10.05
CA PRO A 269 24.28 14.01 9.40
C PRO A 269 25.09 13.37 8.27
N LEU A 270 25.02 13.97 7.07
CA LEU A 270 25.81 13.52 5.93
C LEU A 270 27.26 14.00 6.04
N LYS A 271 28.19 13.10 5.73
CA LYS A 271 29.62 13.36 5.59
C LYS A 271 29.84 14.28 4.39
N GLU A 272 30.49 15.43 4.60
CA GLU A 272 30.84 16.38 3.54
C GLU A 272 31.65 15.66 2.43
N CYS A 273 31.16 15.74 1.20
CA CYS A 273 31.94 15.32 0.03
C CYS A 273 32.68 16.55 -0.48
N SER A 274 33.97 16.62 -0.14
CA SER A 274 34.92 17.61 -0.65
C SER A 274 35.16 17.36 -2.13
N GLU A 275 34.61 18.23 -2.99
CA GLU A 275 35.16 18.65 -4.30
C GLU A 275 34.04 19.15 -5.22
N PHE A 276 33.63 20.42 -5.11
CA PHE A 276 32.98 21.10 -6.23
C PHE A 276 33.53 22.50 -6.42
N LYS A 277 33.97 22.75 -7.66
CA LYS A 277 34.59 23.98 -8.16
C LYS A 277 33.65 25.18 -8.08
N THR A 278 34.23 26.38 -8.09
CA THR A 278 33.55 27.68 -7.98
C THR A 278 32.40 27.85 -8.98
N LEU A 279 31.31 28.49 -8.51
CA LEU A 279 30.13 28.83 -9.32
C LEU A 279 30.51 29.66 -10.55
N PRO A 280 30.10 29.24 -11.77
CA PRO A 280 30.35 30.01 -12.97
C PRO A 280 29.48 31.28 -13.03
N LYS A 281 30.10 32.43 -13.28
CA LYS A 281 29.43 33.74 -13.38
C LYS A 281 28.51 33.87 -14.61
N ASN A 282 28.70 33.04 -15.65
CA ASN A 282 27.95 33.11 -16.90
C ASN A 282 27.40 31.72 -17.30
N TRP A 283 26.09 31.57 -17.22
CA TRP A 283 25.39 30.32 -17.53
C TRP A 283 25.28 30.06 -19.05
N LYS A 284 25.50 31.08 -19.90
CA LYS A 284 25.36 30.97 -21.36
C LYS A 284 26.52 30.24 -22.05
N SER A 285 27.64 30.03 -21.37
CA SER A 285 28.83 29.36 -21.93
C SER A 285 28.76 27.83 -21.88
N PHE A 286 27.74 27.25 -21.24
CA PHE A 286 27.62 25.80 -21.06
C PHE A 286 26.99 25.13 -22.28
N LYS A 287 27.52 23.96 -22.65
CA LYS A 287 26.95 23.14 -23.72
C LYS A 287 25.66 22.47 -23.22
N LYS A 288 24.63 22.42 -24.04
CA LYS A 288 23.38 21.72 -23.66
C LYS A 288 23.59 20.21 -23.70
N ILE A 289 23.03 19.50 -22.73
CA ILE A 289 22.99 18.03 -22.68
C ILE A 289 21.56 17.56 -22.43
N THR A 290 21.21 16.38 -22.93
CA THR A 290 19.92 15.70 -22.67
C THR A 290 20.12 14.47 -21.79
N LEU A 291 19.06 13.96 -21.17
CA LEU A 291 19.15 12.77 -20.32
C LEU A 291 19.62 11.54 -21.10
N LYS A 292 19.27 11.45 -22.39
CA LYS A 292 19.72 10.37 -23.27
C LYS A 292 21.21 10.42 -23.60
N ASP A 293 21.81 11.62 -23.63
CA ASP A 293 23.24 11.79 -23.82
C ASP A 293 24.05 11.36 -22.58
N MET A 294 23.38 11.22 -21.43
CA MET A 294 24.00 10.84 -20.18
C MET A 294 23.99 9.31 -20.01
N THR A 295 25.16 8.69 -20.03
CA THR A 295 25.32 7.26 -19.77
C THR A 295 24.85 6.89 -18.37
N SER A 296 23.80 6.07 -18.27
CA SER A 296 23.15 5.68 -17.02
C SER A 296 23.78 4.47 -16.32
N THR A 297 24.97 4.04 -16.73
CA THR A 297 25.67 2.85 -16.21
C THR A 297 26.95 3.17 -15.44
N VAL A 298 27.35 4.45 -15.39
CA VAL A 298 28.59 4.90 -14.76
C VAL A 298 28.34 6.21 -14.01
N ASP A 299 28.93 6.34 -12.83
CA ASP A 299 29.00 7.60 -12.10
C ASP A 299 29.81 8.63 -12.91
N LYS A 300 29.15 9.69 -13.37
CA LYS A 300 29.80 10.69 -14.22
C LYS A 300 29.24 12.09 -14.01
N VAL A 301 30.13 13.03 -13.73
CA VAL A 301 29.86 14.47 -13.75
C VAL A 301 30.08 14.97 -15.18
N TYR A 302 29.09 15.67 -15.74
CA TYR A 302 29.18 16.24 -17.09
C TYR A 302 29.64 17.70 -17.01
N ASP A 303 30.93 17.90 -16.70
CA ASP A 303 31.55 19.21 -16.57
C ASP A 303 31.45 20.05 -17.87
N GLY A 304 31.05 21.31 -17.74
CA GLY A 304 30.86 22.22 -18.88
C GLY A 304 29.52 22.06 -19.61
N TYR A 305 28.62 21.24 -19.07
CA TYR A 305 27.28 21.05 -19.60
C TYR A 305 26.17 21.62 -18.72
N ILE A 306 25.03 21.92 -19.33
CA ILE A 306 23.79 22.33 -18.68
C ILE A 306 22.65 21.43 -19.12
N LEU A 307 21.95 20.83 -18.16
CA LEU A 307 20.72 20.09 -18.38
C LEU A 307 19.53 21.02 -18.14
N GLU A 308 18.71 21.22 -19.16
CA GLU A 308 17.45 21.96 -19.09
C GLU A 308 16.30 20.96 -19.02
N ALA A 309 15.48 21.03 -17.98
CA ALA A 309 14.40 20.11 -17.72
C ALA A 309 13.21 20.82 -17.06
N LYS A 310 12.11 20.09 -16.88
CA LYS A 310 10.90 20.53 -16.20
C LYS A 310 10.57 19.56 -15.08
N ILE A 311 10.14 20.07 -13.93
CA ILE A 311 9.67 19.24 -12.82
C ILE A 311 8.27 18.68 -13.17
N ILE A 312 8.09 17.36 -13.05
CA ILE A 312 6.86 16.68 -13.52
C ILE A 312 6.07 15.95 -12.42
N ASP A 313 6.61 15.81 -11.22
CA ASP A 313 5.89 15.24 -10.07
C ASP A 313 6.23 16.01 -8.79
N PHE A 314 5.47 15.77 -7.73
CA PHE A 314 5.68 16.46 -6.46
C PHE A 314 7.09 16.20 -5.91
N ALA A 315 7.67 17.22 -5.26
CA ALA A 315 8.91 17.05 -4.51
C ALA A 315 8.62 16.63 -3.06
N PHE A 316 9.55 15.90 -2.45
CA PHE A 316 9.55 15.64 -1.02
C PHE A 316 10.99 15.63 -0.48
N MET A 317 11.15 15.74 0.83
CA MET A 317 12.46 15.84 1.45
C MET A 317 12.74 14.65 2.38
N MET A 318 13.94 14.09 2.25
CA MET A 318 14.55 13.11 3.14
C MET A 318 15.94 13.64 3.55
N ALA A 319 17.01 12.89 3.26
CA ALA A 319 18.39 13.38 3.27
C ALA A 319 18.71 14.32 2.09
N ALA A 320 17.79 14.44 1.12
CA ALA A 320 17.82 15.32 -0.04
C ALA A 320 16.39 15.70 -0.43
N ILE A 321 16.23 16.77 -1.21
CA ILE A 321 14.99 17.02 -1.96
C ILE A 321 14.97 16.07 -3.14
N VAL A 322 13.89 15.30 -3.26
CA VAL A 322 13.71 14.28 -4.29
C VAL A 322 12.51 14.64 -5.15
N THR A 323 12.68 14.60 -6.47
CA THR A 323 11.61 14.83 -7.46
C THR A 323 11.90 14.10 -8.79
N LEU A 324 10.98 14.23 -9.76
CA LEU A 324 11.13 13.77 -11.13
C LEU A 324 11.24 14.95 -12.08
N ILE A 325 12.18 14.85 -13.03
CA ILE A 325 12.38 15.84 -14.09
C ILE A 325 12.23 15.21 -15.47
N GLU A 326 11.77 16.02 -16.42
CA GLU A 326 11.61 15.68 -17.83
C GLU A 326 12.41 16.66 -18.69
N ASP A 327 13.25 16.17 -19.59
CA ASP A 327 13.98 17.04 -20.52
C ASP A 327 13.13 17.39 -21.77
N LYS A 328 13.69 18.21 -22.67
CA LYS A 328 13.01 18.64 -23.90
C LYS A 328 12.60 17.49 -24.84
N ASN A 329 13.21 16.31 -24.74
CA ASN A 329 12.92 15.16 -25.56
C ASN A 329 11.80 14.30 -24.94
N GLY A 330 11.36 14.63 -23.73
CA GLY A 330 10.43 13.83 -22.97
C GLY A 330 11.11 12.64 -22.29
N ASP A 331 12.43 12.62 -22.13
CA ASP A 331 13.10 11.61 -21.29
C ASP A 331 12.96 12.01 -19.82
N ILE A 332 12.86 11.02 -18.91
CA ILE A 332 12.63 11.27 -17.48
C ILE A 332 13.75 10.68 -16.63
N GLN A 333 14.14 11.42 -15.60
CA GLN A 333 15.06 10.93 -14.57
C GLN A 333 14.67 11.42 -13.18
N LYS A 334 15.01 10.63 -12.17
CA LYS A 334 14.99 11.06 -10.77
C LYS A 334 16.04 12.13 -10.51
N LEU A 335 15.66 13.19 -9.79
CA LEU A 335 16.55 14.24 -9.30
C LEU A 335 16.63 14.18 -7.77
N SER A 336 17.85 14.19 -7.23
CA SER A 336 18.14 14.30 -5.80
C SER A 336 19.03 15.52 -5.52
N ILE A 337 18.54 16.49 -4.75
CA ILE A 337 19.23 17.74 -4.42
C ILE A 337 19.60 17.72 -2.92
N TYR A 338 20.90 17.69 -2.63
CA TYR A 338 21.46 17.67 -1.29
C TYR A 338 21.83 19.08 -0.83
N ASN A 339 22.11 19.21 0.47
CA ASN A 339 22.62 20.45 1.09
C ASN A 339 21.75 21.69 0.84
N TRP A 340 20.43 21.50 0.75
CA TRP A 340 19.45 22.58 0.75
C TRP A 340 19.18 23.04 2.19
N PRO A 341 19.03 24.35 2.47
CA PRO A 341 19.10 25.49 1.55
C PRO A 341 20.53 25.87 1.16
N SER A 342 20.70 26.48 -0.01
CA SER A 342 22.02 27.02 -0.41
C SER A 342 22.46 28.13 0.55
N LYS A 343 23.77 28.34 0.69
CA LYS A 343 24.35 29.43 1.50
C LYS A 343 23.88 30.82 1.05
N ASN A 344 23.37 30.95 -0.18
CA ASN A 344 22.86 32.19 -0.78
C ASN A 344 21.32 32.25 -0.83
N SER A 345 20.61 31.24 -0.31
CA SER A 345 19.15 31.19 -0.32
C SER A 345 18.55 31.94 0.87
N GLN A 346 17.54 32.78 0.63
CA GLN A 346 16.73 33.42 1.68
C GLN A 346 15.67 32.48 2.30
N VAL A 347 15.54 31.27 1.77
CA VAL A 347 14.53 30.28 2.18
C VAL A 347 15.20 29.23 3.06
N HIS A 348 15.06 29.38 4.37
CA HIS A 348 15.70 28.48 5.35
C HIS A 348 14.80 27.34 5.88
N ASP A 349 13.53 27.29 5.48
CA ASP A 349 12.51 26.39 6.04
C ASP A 349 12.11 25.23 5.09
N PHE A 350 11.95 24.04 5.67
CA PHE A 350 11.57 22.76 5.05
C PHE A 350 10.32 22.88 4.17
N THR A 351 9.26 23.50 4.69
CA THR A 351 7.99 23.62 3.98
C THR A 351 8.10 24.49 2.72
N ASN A 352 9.00 25.46 2.73
CA ASN A 352 9.23 26.35 1.60
C ASN A 352 10.15 25.72 0.55
N ALA A 353 11.05 24.81 0.96
CA ALA A 353 11.89 24.05 0.03
C ALA A 353 11.03 23.21 -0.93
N VAL A 354 10.10 22.40 -0.42
CA VAL A 354 9.22 21.57 -1.26
C VAL A 354 8.30 22.41 -2.15
N LYS A 355 7.79 23.54 -1.64
CA LYS A 355 6.98 24.48 -2.44
C LYS A 355 7.75 25.08 -3.62
N THR A 356 9.06 25.26 -3.47
CA THR A 356 9.95 25.79 -4.50
C THR A 356 10.06 24.84 -5.69
N PHE A 357 10.09 23.52 -5.43
CA PHE A 357 10.22 22.47 -6.44
C PHE A 357 8.86 21.83 -6.82
N ARG A 358 7.87 22.67 -7.13
CA ARG A 358 6.54 22.20 -7.56
C ARG A 358 6.52 21.76 -9.03
N PRO A 359 5.57 20.89 -9.43
CA PRO A 359 5.39 20.52 -10.84
C PRO A 359 5.22 21.74 -11.74
N ASN A 360 5.69 21.59 -12.97
CA ASN A 360 5.71 22.58 -14.04
C ASN A 360 6.73 23.72 -13.94
N ILE A 361 7.61 23.71 -12.94
CA ILE A 361 8.74 24.64 -12.89
C ILE A 361 9.86 24.16 -13.83
N GLU A 362 10.40 25.08 -14.64
CA GLU A 362 11.62 24.83 -15.40
C GLU A 362 12.83 24.82 -14.47
N ILE A 363 13.75 23.90 -14.71
CA ILE A 363 14.95 23.71 -13.91
C ILE A 363 16.16 23.56 -14.82
N LYS A 364 17.23 24.28 -14.49
CA LYS A 364 18.53 24.17 -15.15
C LYS A 364 19.57 23.68 -14.16
N ILE A 365 20.31 22.63 -14.53
CA ILE A 365 21.33 22.01 -13.69
C ILE A 365 22.68 22.12 -14.38
N ILE A 366 23.62 22.83 -13.77
CA ILE A 366 25.00 22.92 -14.25
C ILE A 366 25.78 21.70 -13.78
N ASN A 367 26.65 21.20 -14.66
CA ASN A 367 27.50 20.03 -14.42
C ASN A 367 26.69 18.86 -13.83
N PRO A 368 25.61 18.42 -14.50
CA PRO A 368 24.73 17.41 -13.96
C PRO A 368 25.53 16.13 -13.66
N TYR A 369 25.37 15.60 -12.46
CA TYR A 369 26.05 14.38 -12.02
C TYR A 369 25.07 13.21 -12.12
N MET A 370 25.31 12.31 -13.07
CA MET A 370 24.62 11.03 -13.13
C MET A 370 25.28 10.07 -12.14
N ARG A 371 24.53 9.59 -11.15
CA ARG A 371 25.01 8.65 -10.13
C ARG A 371 24.22 7.36 -10.16
N MET A 372 24.92 6.23 -10.05
CA MET A 372 24.37 4.91 -9.80
C MET A 372 24.06 4.76 -8.31
N ALA A 373 22.80 4.51 -7.96
CA ALA A 373 22.44 4.13 -6.60
C ALA A 373 22.79 2.66 -6.34
N VAL A 374 23.11 2.33 -5.08
CA VAL A 374 23.41 0.96 -4.59
C VAL A 374 22.25 -0.02 -4.85
N GLN A 375 21.04 0.48 -5.13
CA GLN A 375 19.83 -0.27 -5.48
C GLN A 375 19.40 -0.04 -6.94
N THR A 376 20.32 -0.31 -7.86
CA THR A 376 20.12 -0.53 -9.32
C THR A 376 19.49 0.57 -10.18
N HIS A 377 19.29 1.80 -9.67
CA HIS A 377 18.72 2.90 -10.46
C HIS A 377 19.62 4.13 -10.48
N SER A 378 19.86 4.66 -11.67
CA SER A 378 20.58 5.92 -11.84
C SER A 378 19.71 7.10 -11.39
N ALA A 379 20.34 8.21 -10.99
CA ALA A 379 19.66 9.46 -10.70
C ALA A 379 20.57 10.64 -10.99
N ILE A 380 19.98 11.78 -11.34
CA ILE A 380 20.69 13.06 -11.31
C ILE A 380 20.85 13.45 -9.85
N ARG A 381 22.10 13.66 -9.44
CA ARG A 381 22.46 14.11 -8.11
C ARG A 381 23.01 15.53 -8.20
N VAL A 382 22.53 16.39 -7.32
CA VAL A 382 23.06 17.75 -7.16
C VAL A 382 23.48 17.91 -5.71
N GLU A 383 24.78 18.13 -5.49
CA GLU A 383 25.34 18.30 -4.14
C GLU A 383 25.29 19.75 -3.68
N ASN A 384 25.46 20.70 -4.61
CA ASN A 384 25.39 22.13 -4.32
C ASN A 384 24.14 22.73 -5.01
N PRO A 385 23.12 23.15 -4.25
CA PRO A 385 21.92 23.76 -4.83
C PRO A 385 22.17 25.01 -5.67
N ASP A 386 23.29 25.71 -5.47
CA ASP A 386 23.64 26.88 -6.30
C ASP A 386 23.89 26.52 -7.78
N PHE A 387 24.10 25.23 -8.09
CA PHE A 387 24.20 24.74 -9.48
C PHE A 387 22.83 24.57 -10.15
N ILE A 388 21.76 24.92 -9.44
CA ILE A 388 20.38 24.90 -9.95
C ILE A 388 19.90 26.32 -10.17
N LYS A 389 19.27 26.55 -11.33
CA LYS A 389 18.47 27.74 -11.59
C LYS A 389 17.05 27.32 -11.94
N LEU A 390 16.09 27.87 -11.20
CA LEU A 390 14.66 27.70 -11.47
C LEU A 390 14.18 28.83 -12.41
N GLY A 391 13.25 28.48 -13.29
CA GLY A 391 12.62 29.39 -14.26
C GLY A 391 11.36 30.07 -13.74
#